data_AF-A0A2D5VPH0-F1
#
_entry.id   AF-A0A2D5VPH0-F1
#
_cell.length_a   1.000
_cell.length_b   1.000
_cell.length_c   1.000
_cell.angle_alpha   90.00
_cell.angle_beta   90.00
_cell.angle_gamma   90.00
#
_symmetry.space_group_name_H-M   'P 1'
#
loop_
_entity.id
_entity.type
_entity.pdbx_description
1 polymer ?
#
loop_
_entity_poly.entity_id
_entity_poly.type
_entity_poly.pdbx_seq_one_letter_code
_entity_poly.pdbx_strand_id
1 'polypeptide(L)'
;MTANAMDDFAPELSEEIIELLDKAEQSDVEPEIIEVDQSVQPKYQSHTIGKDYKYYISKFWHHIILVGILLFEASVWMLGKKYFISMEYSEFVASVLSFNIEAAYLYSASQRGLSFKVLAILLLAISINCLQYSAFSTDKNIPIYKDGIERELNQYKRELKEEARAIRIEEASIQEQMKVYLKHDQVSKGIERLKKSREAVRKRKDEYLERSDLLNSKIGKLEEKKRSISIVSSFGILEEKTKVTIITFIVLQIGICIILPSLMDRIKGEE
;
A
#
# COMPACT_ATOMS: atom_id res chain seq x y z
N MET A 1 52.98 0.42 0.88
CA MET A 1 52.66 -1.02 0.82
C MET A 1 51.43 -1.12 -0.07
N THR A 2 51.45 -1.53 -1.34
CA THR A 2 52.29 -2.39 -2.21
C THR A 2 52.20 -1.77 -3.63
N ALA A 3 53.28 -1.32 -4.26
CA ALA A 3 54.25 -2.04 -5.10
C ALA A 3 53.68 -2.62 -6.41
N ASN A 4 54.20 -2.06 -7.52
CA ASN A 4 54.03 -2.42 -8.93
C ASN A 4 54.33 -3.89 -9.22
N ALA A 5 53.51 -4.49 -10.09
CA ALA A 5 53.81 -5.74 -10.77
C ALA A 5 53.17 -5.71 -12.18
N MET A 6 53.76 -4.91 -13.06
CA MET A 6 53.69 -5.07 -14.51
C MET A 6 55.11 -4.78 -14.97
N ASP A 7 55.91 -5.83 -15.24
CA ASP A 7 57.12 -5.73 -16.09
C ASP A 7 57.85 -7.07 -16.38
N ASP A 8 57.43 -8.22 -15.85
CA ASP A 8 58.22 -9.47 -16.03
C ASP A 8 57.61 -10.54 -16.96
N PHE A 9 57.07 -10.16 -18.13
CA PHE A 9 56.81 -11.14 -19.20
C PHE A 9 56.95 -10.50 -20.58
N ALA A 10 58.18 -10.52 -21.12
CA ALA A 10 58.51 -10.87 -22.51
C ALA A 10 59.82 -10.22 -23.00
N PRO A 11 60.94 -10.96 -23.00
CA PRO A 11 62.02 -10.69 -23.94
C PRO A 11 62.29 -11.84 -24.93
N GLU A 12 61.75 -13.05 -24.71
CA GLU A 12 62.14 -14.24 -25.53
C GLU A 12 61.33 -14.42 -26.83
N LEU A 13 60.18 -13.75 -26.98
CA LEU A 13 59.33 -13.87 -28.17
C LEU A 13 59.71 -12.92 -29.32
N SER A 14 60.61 -11.96 -29.09
CA SER A 14 60.97 -10.98 -30.11
C SER A 14 62.08 -11.45 -31.06
N GLU A 15 63.01 -12.29 -30.61
CA GLU A 15 64.13 -12.73 -31.46
C GLU A 15 63.68 -13.77 -32.50
N GLU A 16 62.78 -14.68 -32.14
CA GLU A 16 62.30 -15.75 -33.03
C GLU A 16 61.41 -15.21 -34.18
N ILE A 17 60.66 -14.13 -33.93
CA ILE A 17 59.83 -13.46 -34.93
C ILE A 17 60.70 -12.65 -35.90
N ILE A 18 61.79 -12.05 -35.42
CA ILE A 18 62.73 -11.28 -36.26
C ILE A 18 63.51 -12.24 -37.19
N GLU A 19 63.92 -13.41 -36.71
CA GLU A 19 64.63 -14.40 -37.54
C GLU A 19 63.73 -15.02 -38.64
N LEU A 20 62.42 -15.14 -38.40
CA LEU A 20 61.46 -15.63 -39.39
C LEU A 20 61.13 -14.59 -40.46
N LEU A 21 61.18 -13.30 -40.12
CA LEU A 21 60.98 -12.21 -41.08
C LEU A 21 62.21 -12.03 -42.00
N ASP A 22 63.43 -12.15 -41.47
CA ASP A 22 64.66 -12.12 -42.28
C ASP A 22 64.74 -13.31 -43.26
N LYS A 23 64.20 -14.48 -42.89
CA LYS A 23 64.09 -15.65 -43.81
C LYS A 23 63.03 -15.46 -44.89
N ALA A 24 61.96 -14.72 -44.62
CA ALA A 24 60.89 -14.46 -45.58
C ALA A 24 61.28 -13.39 -46.62
N GLU A 25 62.15 -12.45 -46.26
CA GLU A 25 62.61 -11.38 -47.16
C GLU A 25 63.68 -11.84 -48.18
N GLN A 26 64.24 -13.05 -48.02
CA GLN A 26 65.24 -13.64 -48.92
C GLN A 26 64.71 -14.67 -49.93
N SER A 27 63.40 -14.98 -49.95
CA SER A 27 62.86 -15.95 -50.91
C SER A 27 62.16 -15.26 -52.08
N ASP A 28 62.88 -15.07 -53.19
CA ASP A 28 62.31 -14.77 -54.51
C ASP A 28 61.53 -15.98 -55.05
N VAL A 29 60.34 -16.21 -54.51
CA VAL A 29 59.41 -17.23 -55.03
C VAL A 29 58.21 -16.50 -55.63
N GLU A 30 58.15 -16.45 -56.97
CA GLU A 30 56.97 -16.00 -57.70
C GLU A 30 55.74 -16.81 -57.27
N PRO A 31 54.60 -16.18 -56.95
CA PRO A 31 53.38 -16.91 -56.63
C PRO A 31 52.81 -17.56 -57.89
N GLU A 32 52.87 -18.89 -57.93
CA GLU A 32 52.15 -19.72 -58.88
C GLU A 32 50.64 -19.51 -58.67
N ILE A 33 49.95 -18.94 -59.66
CA ILE A 33 48.51 -18.77 -59.62
C ILE A 33 47.86 -20.14 -59.80
N ILE A 34 47.52 -20.78 -58.67
CA ILE A 34 46.65 -21.95 -58.66
C ILE A 34 45.22 -21.47 -58.92
N GLU A 35 44.67 -21.77 -60.10
CA GLU A 35 43.23 -21.64 -60.36
C GLU A 35 42.48 -22.59 -59.42
N VAL A 36 41.94 -22.04 -58.33
CA VAL A 36 41.05 -22.75 -57.42
C VAL A 36 39.66 -22.82 -58.05
N ASP A 37 39.24 -24.02 -58.39
CA ASP A 37 37.88 -24.36 -58.80
C ASP A 37 36.85 -23.80 -57.79
N GLN A 38 36.02 -22.86 -58.25
CA GLN A 38 35.00 -22.19 -57.44
C GLN A 38 33.79 -23.08 -57.10
N SER A 39 33.83 -24.38 -57.41
CA SER A 39 32.72 -25.31 -57.13
C SER A 39 32.61 -25.76 -55.66
N VAL A 40 33.56 -25.41 -54.79
CA VAL A 40 33.53 -25.74 -53.36
C VAL A 40 33.59 -24.48 -52.50
N GLN A 41 32.44 -23.82 -52.31
CA GLN A 41 32.30 -22.87 -51.20
C GLN A 41 32.35 -23.65 -49.87
N PRO A 42 33.29 -23.36 -48.96
CA PRO A 42 33.10 -23.75 -47.57
C PRO A 42 31.90 -22.94 -47.05
N LYS A 43 30.81 -23.65 -46.72
CA LYS A 43 29.72 -23.10 -45.91
C LYS A 43 30.30 -22.67 -44.56
N TYR A 44 30.79 -21.44 -44.46
CA TYR A 44 31.00 -20.79 -43.18
C TYR A 44 29.63 -20.58 -42.53
N GLN A 45 29.21 -21.52 -41.69
CA GLN A 45 28.12 -21.35 -40.74
C GLN A 45 28.55 -20.32 -39.67
N SER A 46 28.48 -19.03 -39.98
CA SER A 46 28.69 -17.95 -39.01
C SER A 46 27.39 -17.42 -38.40
N HIS A 47 26.29 -18.18 -38.48
CA HIS A 47 24.93 -17.65 -38.24
C HIS A 47 24.19 -18.13 -36.99
N THR A 48 24.84 -18.83 -36.06
CA THR A 48 24.15 -19.37 -34.86
C THR A 48 24.60 -18.77 -33.52
N ILE A 49 25.88 -18.45 -33.34
CA ILE A 49 26.41 -18.08 -32.00
C ILE A 49 25.78 -16.79 -31.42
N GLY A 50 25.51 -15.78 -32.26
CA GLY A 50 24.90 -14.51 -31.79
C GLY A 50 23.39 -14.58 -31.52
N LYS A 51 22.67 -15.50 -32.18
CA LYS A 51 21.22 -15.68 -31.97
C LYS A 51 20.95 -16.50 -30.71
N ASP A 52 21.78 -17.50 -30.46
CA ASP A 52 21.67 -18.37 -29.29
C ASP A 52 21.94 -17.58 -28.00
N TYR A 53 22.98 -16.75 -27.95
CA TYR A 53 23.31 -15.97 -26.74
C TYR A 53 22.21 -14.93 -26.39
N LYS A 54 21.64 -14.26 -27.40
CA LYS A 54 20.53 -13.31 -27.21
C LYS A 54 19.24 -14.02 -26.75
N TYR A 55 19.02 -15.24 -27.23
CA TYR A 55 17.91 -16.11 -26.81
C TYR A 55 18.06 -16.57 -25.35
N TYR A 56 19.25 -17.06 -24.94
CA TYR A 56 19.51 -17.46 -23.56
C TYR A 56 19.39 -16.31 -22.57
N ILE A 57 19.95 -15.13 -22.91
CA ILE A 57 19.79 -13.92 -22.09
C ILE A 57 18.30 -13.55 -21.98
N SER A 58 17.55 -13.58 -23.09
CA SER A 58 16.12 -13.26 -23.07
C SER A 58 15.35 -14.23 -22.17
N LYS A 59 15.60 -15.54 -22.27
CA LYS A 59 14.93 -16.56 -21.46
C LYS A 59 15.28 -16.46 -19.97
N PHE A 60 16.54 -16.16 -19.65
CA PHE A 60 16.98 -15.92 -18.27
C PHE A 60 16.24 -14.74 -17.62
N TRP A 61 16.13 -13.61 -18.31
CA TRP A 61 15.37 -12.46 -17.82
C TRP A 61 13.87 -12.75 -17.67
N HIS A 62 13.27 -13.55 -18.57
CA HIS A 62 11.86 -13.96 -18.43
C HIS A 62 11.63 -14.76 -17.13
N HIS A 63 12.54 -15.68 -16.79
CA HIS A 63 12.42 -16.47 -15.57
C HIS A 63 12.58 -15.61 -14.32
N ILE A 64 13.52 -14.66 -14.33
CA ILE A 64 13.70 -13.71 -13.22
C ILE A 64 12.43 -12.87 -13.01
N ILE A 65 11.83 -12.36 -14.08
CA ILE A 65 10.61 -11.56 -14.01
C ILE A 65 9.45 -12.41 -13.45
N LEU A 66 9.31 -13.66 -13.91
CA LEU A 66 8.24 -14.55 -13.45
C LEU A 66 8.39 -14.93 -11.97
N VAL A 67 9.61 -15.21 -11.52
CA VAL A 67 9.91 -15.43 -10.09
C VAL A 67 9.59 -14.18 -9.27
N GLY A 68 9.95 -12.99 -9.78
CA GLY A 68 9.62 -11.71 -9.15
C GLY A 68 8.12 -11.49 -8.99
N ILE A 69 7.33 -11.80 -10.03
CA ILE A 69 5.86 -11.77 -9.99
C ILE A 69 5.35 -12.74 -8.92
N LEU A 70 5.79 -13.99 -8.91
CA LEU A 70 5.34 -14.99 -7.94
C LEU A 70 5.63 -14.59 -6.49
N LEU A 71 6.82 -14.04 -6.21
CA LEU A 71 7.19 -13.55 -4.87
C LEU A 71 6.35 -12.34 -4.45
N PHE A 72 6.06 -11.45 -5.39
CA PHE A 72 5.19 -10.31 -5.15
C PHE A 72 3.76 -10.76 -4.83
N GLU A 73 3.20 -11.68 -5.62
CA GLU A 73 1.84 -12.19 -5.43
C GLU A 73 1.71 -13.01 -4.13
N ALA A 74 2.76 -13.75 -3.74
CA ALA A 74 2.80 -14.39 -2.42
C ALA A 74 2.74 -13.36 -1.28
N SER A 75 3.36 -12.20 -1.46
CA SER A 75 3.31 -11.10 -0.48
C SER A 75 1.92 -10.47 -0.44
N VAL A 76 1.29 -10.27 -1.60
CA VAL A 76 -0.08 -9.76 -1.73
C VAL A 76 -1.07 -10.71 -1.06
N TRP A 77 -0.95 -12.02 -1.30
CA TRP A 77 -1.73 -13.05 -0.64
C TRP A 77 -1.63 -12.98 0.90
N MET A 78 -0.41 -12.83 1.43
CA MET A 78 -0.18 -12.70 2.87
C MET A 78 -0.81 -11.42 3.45
N LEU A 79 -0.82 -10.33 2.70
CA LEU A 79 -1.47 -9.07 3.10
C LEU A 79 -3.00 -9.19 3.01
N GLY A 80 -3.53 -9.81 1.96
CA GLY A 80 -4.96 -10.12 1.82
C GLY A 80 -5.48 -11.03 2.93
N LYS A 81 -4.66 -11.99 3.40
CA LYS A 81 -4.99 -12.81 4.58
C LYS A 81 -5.24 -11.93 5.81
N LYS A 82 -4.40 -10.92 6.06
CA LYS A 82 -4.57 -10.01 7.20
C LYS A 82 -5.87 -9.20 7.12
N TYR A 83 -6.28 -8.80 5.91
CA TYR A 83 -7.56 -8.13 5.68
C TYR A 83 -8.75 -9.02 6.06
N PHE A 84 -8.78 -10.28 5.64
CA PHE A 84 -9.89 -11.16 6.02
C PHE A 84 -9.88 -11.54 7.50
N ILE A 85 -8.71 -11.65 8.13
CA ILE A 85 -8.63 -11.83 9.59
C ILE A 85 -9.26 -10.63 10.32
N SER A 86 -9.05 -9.40 9.86
CA SER A 86 -9.67 -8.22 10.49
C SER A 86 -11.19 -8.13 10.26
N MET A 87 -11.74 -8.90 9.32
CA MET A 87 -13.17 -9.12 9.13
C MET A 87 -13.73 -10.29 9.96
N GLU A 88 -12.98 -10.77 10.95
CA GLU A 88 -13.38 -11.84 11.88
C GLU A 88 -13.49 -13.23 11.21
N TYR A 89 -12.94 -13.43 10.02
CA TYR A 89 -12.77 -14.77 9.46
C TYR A 89 -11.68 -15.54 10.22
N SER A 90 -11.86 -16.85 10.36
CA SER A 90 -10.81 -17.72 10.90
C SER A 90 -9.57 -17.71 10.01
N GLU A 91 -8.39 -17.95 10.59
CA GLU A 91 -7.12 -17.86 9.87
C GLU A 91 -7.07 -18.74 8.61
N PHE A 92 -7.62 -19.95 8.70
CA PHE A 92 -7.72 -20.87 7.57
C PHE A 92 -8.61 -20.31 6.46
N VAL A 93 -9.81 -19.83 6.80
CA VAL A 93 -10.76 -19.27 5.81
C VAL A 93 -10.18 -18.01 5.17
N ALA A 94 -9.58 -17.12 5.96
CA ALA A 94 -8.91 -15.93 5.47
C ALA A 94 -7.78 -16.24 4.49
N SER A 95 -6.97 -17.26 4.80
CA SER A 95 -5.88 -17.70 3.94
C SER A 95 -6.39 -18.28 2.62
N VAL A 96 -7.42 -19.13 2.67
CA VAL A 96 -8.03 -19.76 1.48
C VAL A 96 -8.71 -18.70 0.61
N LEU A 97 -9.43 -17.76 1.21
CA LEU A 97 -10.14 -16.71 0.47
C LEU A 97 -9.16 -15.77 -0.24
N SER A 98 -8.12 -15.32 0.49
CA SER A 98 -7.04 -14.52 -0.09
C SER A 98 -6.34 -15.25 -1.24
N PHE A 99 -6.01 -16.54 -1.05
CA PHE A 99 -5.34 -17.33 -2.08
C PHE A 99 -6.20 -17.46 -3.34
N ASN A 100 -7.50 -17.74 -3.17
CA ASN A 100 -8.41 -17.90 -4.31
C ASN A 100 -8.60 -16.59 -5.09
N ILE A 101 -8.64 -15.44 -4.41
CA ILE A 101 -8.75 -14.13 -5.08
C ILE A 101 -7.51 -13.88 -5.94
N GLU A 102 -6.32 -14.04 -5.37
CA GLU A 102 -5.07 -13.80 -6.10
C GLU A 102 -4.82 -14.84 -7.21
N ALA A 103 -5.15 -16.11 -6.96
CA ALA A 103 -5.06 -17.15 -7.98
C ALA A 103 -6.04 -16.91 -9.14
N ALA A 104 -7.29 -16.53 -8.83
CA ALA A 104 -8.28 -16.19 -9.85
C ALA A 104 -7.91 -14.91 -10.61
N TYR A 105 -7.29 -13.93 -9.93
CA TYR A 105 -6.76 -12.72 -10.54
C TYR A 105 -5.67 -13.07 -11.54
N LEU A 106 -4.62 -13.78 -11.12
CA LEU A 106 -3.51 -14.20 -11.97
C LEU A 106 -3.99 -15.05 -13.16
N TYR A 107 -4.90 -15.99 -12.91
CA TYR A 107 -5.50 -16.79 -13.97
C TYR A 107 -6.22 -15.88 -14.98
N SER A 108 -7.10 -14.99 -14.52
CA SER A 108 -7.85 -14.09 -15.40
C SER A 108 -6.94 -13.12 -16.16
N ALA A 109 -5.90 -12.61 -15.51
CA ALA A 109 -4.90 -11.74 -16.11
C ALA A 109 -4.03 -12.46 -17.15
N SER A 110 -3.86 -13.78 -17.05
CA SER A 110 -3.12 -14.59 -18.04
C SER A 110 -3.94 -14.93 -19.30
N GLN A 111 -5.27 -14.83 -19.25
CA GLN A 111 -6.14 -15.22 -20.35
C GLN A 111 -6.46 -14.07 -21.30
N ARG A 112 -6.66 -14.41 -22.57
CA ARG A 112 -7.14 -13.47 -23.59
C ARG A 112 -8.67 -13.51 -23.65
N GLY A 113 -9.33 -12.35 -23.54
CA GLY A 113 -10.78 -12.24 -23.70
C GLY A 113 -11.37 -11.07 -22.92
N LEU A 114 -12.46 -10.48 -23.41
CA LEU A 114 -13.08 -9.33 -22.74
C LEU A 114 -13.63 -9.70 -21.35
N SER A 115 -14.26 -10.88 -21.23
CA SER A 115 -14.77 -11.41 -19.95
C SER A 115 -13.66 -11.58 -18.92
N PHE A 116 -12.53 -12.17 -19.32
CA PHE A 116 -11.35 -12.33 -18.45
C PHE A 116 -10.72 -10.99 -18.05
N LYS A 117 -10.68 -10.01 -18.96
CA LYS A 117 -10.23 -8.64 -18.62
C LYS A 117 -11.12 -7.97 -17.58
N VAL A 118 -12.44 -8.06 -17.74
CA VAL A 118 -13.40 -7.51 -16.76
C VAL A 118 -13.24 -8.18 -15.41
N LEU A 119 -13.13 -9.52 -15.39
CA LEU A 119 -12.93 -10.27 -14.15
C LEU A 119 -11.58 -9.93 -13.49
N ALA A 120 -10.50 -9.81 -14.28
CA ALA A 120 -9.19 -9.38 -13.80
C ALA A 120 -9.25 -8.00 -13.15
N ILE A 121 -9.95 -7.03 -13.77
CA ILE A 121 -10.13 -5.68 -13.19
C ILE A 121 -10.90 -5.72 -11.86
N LEU A 122 -11.97 -6.52 -11.78
CA LEU A 122 -12.75 -6.66 -10.55
C LEU A 122 -11.92 -7.29 -9.42
N LEU A 123 -11.18 -8.36 -9.71
CA LEU A 123 -10.33 -9.03 -8.72
C LEU A 123 -9.13 -8.15 -8.34
N LEU A 124 -8.56 -7.41 -9.28
CA LEU A 124 -7.52 -6.42 -9.05
C LEU A 124 -8.00 -5.32 -8.09
N ALA A 125 -9.23 -4.83 -8.27
CA ALA A 125 -9.82 -3.84 -7.36
C ALA A 125 -9.96 -4.38 -5.93
N ILE A 126 -10.34 -5.66 -5.78
CA ILE A 126 -10.42 -6.33 -4.48
C ILE A 126 -9.02 -6.46 -3.87
N SER A 127 -8.03 -6.91 -4.63
CA SER A 127 -6.64 -7.06 -4.19
C SER A 127 -6.05 -5.72 -3.73
N ILE A 128 -6.22 -4.66 -4.54
CA ILE A 128 -5.80 -3.30 -4.20
C ILE A 128 -6.48 -2.83 -2.91
N ASN A 129 -7.77 -3.08 -2.72
CA ASN A 129 -8.48 -2.68 -1.51
C ASN A 129 -7.95 -3.42 -0.26
N CYS A 130 -7.67 -4.72 -0.38
CA CYS A 130 -7.07 -5.51 0.70
C CYS A 130 -5.69 -4.95 1.10
N LEU A 131 -4.85 -4.62 0.12
CA LEU A 131 -3.53 -4.02 0.33
C LEU A 131 -3.62 -2.64 0.98
N GLN A 132 -4.50 -1.78 0.46
CA GLN A 132 -4.77 -0.46 1.00
C GLN A 132 -5.22 -0.53 2.45
N TYR A 133 -6.12 -1.46 2.78
CA TYR A 133 -6.57 -1.67 4.14
C TYR A 133 -5.43 -2.13 5.05
N SER A 134 -4.61 -3.09 4.59
CA SER A 134 -3.48 -3.55 5.39
C SER A 134 -2.53 -2.39 5.70
N ALA A 135 -2.16 -1.59 4.68
CA ALA A 135 -1.29 -0.43 4.86
C ALA A 135 -1.91 0.62 5.80
N PHE A 136 -3.21 0.90 5.62
CA PHE A 136 -3.98 1.82 6.47
C PHE A 136 -4.06 1.36 7.93
N SER A 137 -4.28 0.05 8.16
CA SER A 137 -4.42 -0.52 9.50
C SER A 137 -3.12 -0.47 10.31
N THR A 138 -1.97 -0.48 9.62
CA THR A 138 -0.64 -0.41 10.25
C THR A 138 -0.11 1.02 10.40
N ASP A 139 -0.81 2.01 9.86
CA ASP A 139 -0.37 3.40 9.90
C ASP A 139 -0.56 4.00 11.31
N LYS A 140 0.48 4.67 11.82
CA LYS A 140 0.50 5.23 13.18
C LYS A 140 -0.35 6.48 13.35
N ASN A 141 -0.61 7.23 12.28
CA ASN A 141 -1.41 8.45 12.35
C ASN A 141 -2.91 8.14 12.53
N ILE A 142 -3.37 6.98 12.06
CA ILE A 142 -4.77 6.56 12.17
C ILE A 142 -5.24 6.39 13.63
N PRO A 143 -4.55 5.64 14.51
CA PRO A 143 -4.95 5.56 15.92
C PRO A 143 -4.85 6.93 16.61
N ILE A 144 -3.81 7.72 16.34
CA ILE A 144 -3.67 9.08 16.91
C ILE A 144 -4.86 9.96 16.53
N TYR A 145 -5.28 9.90 15.27
CA TYR A 145 -6.42 10.65 14.78
C TYR A 145 -7.75 10.19 15.39
N LYS A 146 -7.95 8.87 15.50
CA LYS A 146 -9.12 8.27 16.17
C LYS A 146 -9.19 8.67 17.63
N ASP A 147 -8.06 8.60 18.34
CA ASP A 147 -7.94 9.02 19.73
C ASP A 147 -8.22 10.51 19.90
N GLY A 148 -7.77 11.35 18.97
CA GLY A 148 -8.06 12.78 18.96
C GLY A 148 -9.57 13.06 18.89
N ILE A 149 -10.27 12.41 17.95
CA ILE A 149 -11.73 12.50 17.82
C ILE A 149 -12.41 11.99 19.09
N GLU A 150 -11.96 10.88 19.64
CA GLU A 150 -12.55 10.29 20.85
C GLU A 150 -12.35 11.18 22.10
N ARG A 151 -11.19 11.84 22.22
CA ARG A 151 -10.95 12.83 23.28
C ARG A 151 -11.88 14.03 23.17
N GLU A 152 -12.02 14.62 21.98
CA GLU A 152 -12.94 15.75 21.75
C GLU A 152 -14.39 15.36 22.04
N LEU A 153 -14.81 14.18 21.60
CA LEU A 153 -16.15 13.65 21.81
C LEU A 153 -16.43 13.43 23.31
N ASN A 154 -15.48 12.83 24.02
CA ASN A 154 -15.57 12.63 25.47
C ASN A 154 -15.56 13.96 26.24
N GLN A 155 -14.81 14.95 25.78
CA GLN A 155 -14.82 16.29 26.36
C GLN A 155 -16.20 16.93 26.24
N TYR A 156 -16.80 16.96 25.04
CA TYR A 156 -18.15 17.53 24.87
C TYR A 156 -19.23 16.79 25.65
N LYS A 157 -19.17 15.45 25.70
CA LYS A 157 -20.09 14.65 26.54
C LYS A 157 -19.91 14.95 28.02
N ARG A 158 -18.68 15.19 28.47
CA ARG A 158 -18.37 15.55 29.87
C ARG A 158 -18.87 16.95 30.22
N GLU A 159 -18.63 17.94 29.36
CA GLU A 159 -19.12 19.32 29.55
C GLU A 159 -20.65 19.34 29.72
N LEU A 160 -21.40 18.66 28.84
CA LEU A 160 -22.85 18.53 28.95
C LEU A 160 -23.31 17.90 30.26
N LYS A 161 -22.60 16.85 30.70
CA LYS A 161 -22.94 16.10 31.92
C LYS A 161 -22.66 16.91 33.18
N GLU A 162 -21.55 17.64 33.22
CA GLU A 162 -21.17 18.48 34.35
C GLU A 162 -22.12 19.68 34.50
N GLU A 163 -22.46 20.35 33.40
CA GLU A 163 -23.38 21.49 33.38
C GLU A 163 -24.81 21.06 33.78
N ALA A 164 -25.31 19.94 33.24
CA ALA A 164 -26.59 19.36 33.64
C ALA A 164 -26.62 18.99 35.13
N ARG A 165 -25.51 18.46 35.67
CA ARG A 165 -25.39 18.11 37.08
C ARG A 165 -25.41 19.35 37.98
N ALA A 166 -24.71 20.42 37.59
CA ALA A 166 -24.70 21.68 38.33
C ALA A 166 -26.11 22.26 38.45
N ILE A 167 -26.87 22.32 37.33
CA ILE A 167 -28.25 22.80 37.32
C ILE A 167 -29.15 21.95 38.22
N ARG A 168 -29.02 20.61 38.17
CA ARG A 168 -29.81 19.71 39.04
C ARG A 168 -29.52 19.91 40.52
N ILE A 169 -28.26 20.13 40.90
CA ILE A 169 -27.87 20.39 42.29
C ILE A 169 -28.49 21.71 42.77
N GLU A 170 -28.46 22.75 41.94
CA GLU A 170 -29.10 24.04 42.28
C GLU A 170 -30.63 23.94 42.37
N GLU A 171 -31.29 23.25 41.42
CA GLU A 171 -32.73 22.97 41.49
C GLU A 171 -33.09 22.23 42.79
N ALA A 172 -32.33 21.19 43.14
CA ALA A 172 -32.53 20.43 44.37
C ALA A 172 -32.33 21.28 45.63
N SER A 173 -31.32 22.15 45.65
CA SER A 173 -31.07 23.09 46.76
C SER A 173 -32.23 24.07 46.96
N ILE A 174 -32.75 24.65 45.86
CA ILE A 174 -33.92 25.55 45.91
C ILE A 174 -35.16 24.80 46.39
N GLN A 175 -35.37 23.55 45.95
CA GLN A 175 -36.47 22.72 46.42
C GLN A 175 -36.36 22.43 47.92
N GLU A 176 -35.17 22.11 48.42
CA GLU A 176 -34.95 21.84 49.84
C GLU A 176 -35.18 23.10 50.69
N GLN A 177 -34.69 24.26 50.23
CA GLN A 177 -34.99 25.54 50.88
C GLN A 177 -36.50 25.83 50.93
N MET A 178 -37.24 25.53 49.85
CA MET A 178 -38.70 25.69 49.83
C MET A 178 -39.41 24.76 50.83
N LYS A 179 -38.92 23.53 51.04
CA LYS A 179 -39.48 22.62 52.05
C LYS A 179 -39.37 23.19 53.47
N VAL A 180 -38.30 23.93 53.78
CA VAL A 180 -38.15 24.59 55.08
C VAL A 180 -39.26 25.64 55.28
N TYR A 181 -39.53 26.48 54.28
CA TYR A 181 -40.61 27.46 54.36
C TYR A 181 -41.99 26.82 54.44
N LEU A 182 -42.22 25.69 53.76
CA LEU A 182 -43.45 24.91 53.87
C LEU A 182 -43.65 24.35 55.29
N LYS A 183 -42.60 23.80 55.92
CA LYS A 183 -42.66 23.28 57.30
C LYS A 183 -43.03 24.33 58.35
N HIS A 184 -42.78 25.61 58.07
CA HIS A 184 -43.03 26.71 58.98
C HIS A 184 -44.26 27.56 58.58
N ASP A 185 -45.10 27.11 57.64
CA ASP A 185 -46.25 27.85 57.10
C ASP A 185 -45.90 29.26 56.55
N GLN A 186 -44.65 29.44 56.09
CA GLN A 186 -44.14 30.70 55.55
C GLN A 186 -44.02 30.68 54.02
N VAL A 187 -44.98 30.07 53.34
CA VAL A 187 -44.94 29.82 51.89
C VAL A 187 -44.78 31.11 51.09
N SER A 188 -45.54 32.17 51.40
CA SER A 188 -45.46 33.45 50.69
C SER A 188 -44.08 34.11 50.80
N LYS A 189 -43.46 34.07 51.99
CA LYS A 189 -42.09 34.58 52.21
C LYS A 189 -41.04 33.72 51.48
N GLY A 190 -41.23 32.40 51.45
CA GLY A 190 -40.38 31.48 50.71
C GLY A 190 -40.43 31.73 49.21
N ILE A 191 -41.63 31.94 48.64
CA ILE A 191 -41.82 32.28 47.22
C ILE A 191 -41.10 33.59 46.89
N GLU A 192 -41.29 34.62 47.70
CA GLU A 192 -40.69 35.95 47.46
C GLU A 192 -39.15 35.91 47.54
N ARG A 193 -38.59 35.27 48.58
CA ARG A 193 -37.13 35.16 48.76
C ARG A 193 -36.46 34.30 47.69
N LEU A 194 -37.11 33.20 47.27
CA LEU A 194 -36.53 32.27 46.30
C LEU A 194 -36.82 32.65 44.84
N LYS A 195 -37.64 33.68 44.60
CA LYS A 195 -38.02 34.12 43.25
C LYS A 195 -36.80 34.40 42.37
N LYS A 196 -35.86 35.22 42.85
CA LYS A 196 -34.62 35.57 42.11
C LYS A 196 -33.78 34.33 41.79
N SER A 197 -33.62 33.43 42.75
CA SER A 197 -32.86 32.18 42.55
C SER A 197 -33.52 31.26 41.53
N ARG A 198 -34.86 31.15 41.55
CA ARG A 198 -35.64 30.37 40.57
C ARG A 198 -35.53 30.95 39.17
N GLU A 199 -35.63 32.27 39.03
CA GLU A 199 -35.46 32.96 37.75
C GLU A 199 -34.03 32.77 37.21
N ALA A 200 -33.00 32.86 38.06
CA ALA A 200 -31.62 32.63 37.66
C ALA A 200 -31.36 31.20 37.19
N VAL A 201 -31.92 30.19 37.87
CA VAL A 201 -31.82 28.78 37.46
C VAL A 201 -32.59 28.54 36.15
N ARG A 202 -33.77 29.14 36.00
CA ARG A 202 -34.54 29.05 34.76
C ARG A 202 -33.76 29.63 33.58
N LYS A 203 -33.19 30.81 33.73
CA LYS A 203 -32.36 31.43 32.68
C LYS A 203 -31.16 30.55 32.32
N ARG A 204 -30.45 30.00 33.30
CA ARG A 204 -29.32 29.07 33.06
C ARG A 204 -29.76 27.76 32.40
N LYS A 205 -30.98 27.30 32.66
CA LYS A 205 -31.56 26.12 32.00
C LYS A 205 -31.86 26.38 30.53
N ASP A 206 -32.39 27.57 30.22
CA ASP A 206 -32.65 27.99 28.84
C ASP A 206 -31.31 28.13 28.08
N GLU A 207 -30.31 28.78 28.68
CA GLU A 207 -28.94 28.87 28.14
C GLU A 207 -28.29 27.49 27.96
N TYR A 208 -28.50 26.56 28.90
CA TYR A 208 -28.04 25.17 28.79
C TYR A 208 -28.72 24.42 27.65
N LEU A 209 -30.01 24.61 27.41
CA LEU A 209 -30.73 23.96 26.31
C LEU A 209 -30.16 24.40 24.95
N GLU A 210 -29.97 25.70 24.75
CA GLU A 210 -29.34 26.23 23.52
C GLU A 210 -27.92 25.68 23.31
N ARG A 211 -27.12 25.69 24.38
CA ARG A 211 -25.75 25.16 24.33
C ARG A 211 -25.73 23.65 24.14
N SER A 212 -26.68 22.94 24.72
CA SER A 212 -26.86 21.50 24.58
C SER A 212 -27.14 21.13 23.14
N ASP A 213 -28.03 21.84 22.46
CA ASP A 213 -28.33 21.61 21.05
C ASP A 213 -27.10 21.84 20.16
N LEU A 214 -26.33 22.91 20.44
CA LEU A 214 -25.08 23.18 19.73
C LEU A 214 -24.03 22.07 19.94
N LEU A 215 -23.83 21.64 21.19
CA LEU A 215 -22.87 20.59 21.53
C LEU A 215 -23.31 19.23 21.00
N ASN A 216 -24.59 18.90 21.05
CA ASN A 216 -25.14 17.68 20.45
C ASN A 216 -24.99 17.69 18.93
N SER A 217 -25.15 18.84 18.27
CA SER A 217 -24.84 18.98 16.84
C SER A 217 -23.35 18.71 16.56
N LYS A 218 -22.43 19.25 17.37
CA LYS A 218 -20.98 18.98 17.25
C LYS A 218 -20.64 17.52 17.52
N ILE A 219 -21.24 16.91 18.54
CA ILE A 219 -21.08 15.48 18.84
C ILE A 219 -21.57 14.65 17.65
N GLY A 220 -22.73 14.96 17.08
CA GLY A 220 -23.25 14.29 15.89
C GLY A 220 -22.27 14.35 14.72
N LYS A 221 -21.70 15.53 14.43
CA LYS A 221 -20.68 15.71 13.38
C LYS A 221 -19.41 14.90 13.66
N LEU A 222 -18.94 14.85 14.91
CA LEU A 222 -17.76 14.06 15.27
C LEU A 222 -18.04 12.55 15.24
N GLU A 223 -19.23 12.11 15.63
CA GLU A 223 -19.65 10.71 15.53
C GLU A 223 -19.78 10.26 14.08
N GLU A 224 -20.33 11.10 13.20
CA GLU A 224 -20.34 10.87 11.76
C GLU A 224 -18.92 10.79 11.21
N LYS A 225 -18.07 11.76 11.57
CA LYS A 225 -16.65 11.78 11.19
C LYS A 225 -15.90 10.55 11.68
N LYS A 226 -16.21 10.03 12.88
CA LYS A 226 -15.65 8.78 13.42
C LYS A 226 -16.09 7.56 12.61
N ARG A 227 -17.37 7.49 12.22
CA ARG A 227 -17.91 6.41 11.38
C ARG A 227 -17.40 6.45 9.95
N SER A 228 -17.16 7.63 9.41
CA SER A 228 -16.71 7.82 8.03
C SER A 228 -15.21 7.65 7.85
N ILE A 229 -14.44 7.29 8.89
CA ILE A 229 -12.99 7.04 8.79
C ILE A 229 -12.76 5.81 7.89
N SER A 230 -12.45 6.10 6.64
CA SER A 230 -12.09 5.16 5.60
C SER A 230 -10.77 5.57 4.96
N ILE A 231 -10.16 4.67 4.20
CA ILE A 231 -8.90 4.90 3.48
C ILE A 231 -9.01 6.12 2.57
N VAL A 232 -10.13 6.24 1.84
CA VAL A 232 -10.39 7.34 0.90
C VAL A 232 -10.54 8.67 1.62
N SER A 233 -11.31 8.71 2.71
CA SER A 233 -11.52 9.95 3.48
C SER A 233 -10.29 10.38 4.29
N SER A 234 -9.39 9.44 4.60
CA SER A 234 -8.26 9.66 5.49
C SER A 234 -6.90 9.62 4.79
N PHE A 235 -6.88 9.58 3.46
CA PHE A 235 -5.64 9.59 2.67
C PHE A 235 -4.78 10.83 2.95
N GLY A 236 -5.39 11.97 3.29
CA GLY A 236 -4.67 13.17 3.72
C GLY A 236 -3.88 12.99 5.01
N ILE A 237 -4.33 12.12 5.91
CA ILE A 237 -3.83 11.95 7.29
C ILE A 237 -2.79 10.82 7.39
N LEU A 238 -2.73 9.93 6.40
CA LEU A 238 -1.74 8.86 6.33
C LEU A 238 -0.30 9.40 6.34
N GLU A 239 0.64 8.61 6.86
CA GLU A 239 2.07 8.90 6.69
C GLU A 239 2.46 8.87 5.21
N GLU A 240 3.43 9.71 4.81
CA GLU A 240 3.93 9.74 3.43
C GLU A 240 4.44 8.36 2.97
N LYS A 241 5.12 7.62 3.86
CA LYS A 241 5.60 6.26 3.58
C LYS A 241 4.45 5.31 3.24
N THR A 242 3.34 5.38 3.96
CA THR A 242 2.14 4.57 3.70
C THR A 242 1.52 4.92 2.36
N LYS A 243 1.43 6.21 2.02
CA LYS A 243 0.92 6.66 0.71
C LYS A 243 1.78 6.15 -0.44
N VAL A 244 3.10 6.31 -0.34
CA VAL A 244 4.07 5.82 -1.33
C VAL A 244 3.96 4.30 -1.48
N THR A 245 3.81 3.58 -0.38
CA THR A 245 3.63 2.13 -0.38
C THR A 245 2.37 1.74 -1.15
N ILE A 246 1.22 2.34 -0.83
CA ILE A 246 -0.06 2.09 -1.52
C ILE A 246 0.07 2.35 -3.02
N ILE A 247 0.63 3.51 -3.42
CA ILE A 247 0.78 3.87 -4.84
C ILE A 247 1.71 2.88 -5.55
N THR A 248 2.84 2.53 -4.93
CA THR A 248 3.81 1.58 -5.50
C THR A 248 3.16 0.21 -5.73
N PHE A 249 2.38 -0.29 -4.75
CA PHE A 249 1.65 -1.54 -4.91
C PHE A 249 0.63 -1.50 -6.06
N ILE A 250 -0.12 -0.40 -6.19
CA ILE A 250 -1.09 -0.22 -7.29
C ILE A 250 -0.37 -0.24 -8.65
N VAL A 251 0.73 0.49 -8.78
CA VAL A 251 1.51 0.56 -10.03
C VAL A 251 2.07 -0.82 -10.39
N LEU A 252 2.62 -1.55 -9.43
CA LEU A 252 3.13 -2.90 -9.64
C LEU A 252 2.02 -3.86 -10.07
N GLN A 253 0.87 -3.84 -9.39
CA GLN A 253 -0.28 -4.69 -9.70
C GLN A 253 -0.84 -4.42 -11.12
N ILE A 254 -0.98 -3.15 -11.50
CA ILE A 254 -1.38 -2.78 -12.87
C ILE A 254 -0.32 -3.23 -13.88
N GLY A 255 0.97 -3.06 -13.55
CA GLY A 255 2.09 -3.50 -14.39
C GLY A 255 2.05 -5.00 -14.67
N ILE A 256 1.79 -5.82 -13.64
CA ILE A 256 1.63 -7.28 -13.78
C ILE A 256 0.45 -7.59 -14.70
N CYS A 257 -0.71 -6.94 -14.50
CA CYS A 257 -1.87 -7.16 -15.36
C CYS A 257 -1.61 -6.86 -16.85
N ILE A 258 -0.73 -5.90 -17.16
CA ILE A 258 -0.37 -5.55 -18.54
C ILE A 258 0.67 -6.52 -19.12
N ILE A 259 1.68 -6.87 -18.34
CA ILE A 259 2.86 -7.61 -18.80
C ILE A 259 2.58 -9.13 -18.85
N LEU A 260 1.78 -9.65 -17.92
CA LEU A 260 1.56 -11.08 -17.74
C LEU A 260 0.99 -11.79 -18.99
N PRO A 261 -0.01 -11.27 -19.73
CA PRO A 261 -0.44 -11.89 -20.99
C PRO A 261 0.70 -12.05 -21.99
N SER A 262 1.52 -10.99 -22.15
CA SER A 262 2.62 -10.97 -23.11
C SER A 262 3.74 -11.95 -22.74
N LEU A 263 4.01 -12.13 -21.44
CA LEU A 263 4.95 -13.14 -20.94
C LEU A 263 4.44 -14.56 -21.20
N MET A 264 3.14 -14.80 -20.95
CA MET A 264 2.52 -16.11 -21.17
C MET A 264 2.46 -16.50 -22.64
N ASP A 265 2.23 -15.54 -23.53
CA ASP A 265 2.22 -15.77 -24.97
C ASP A 265 3.60 -16.17 -25.52
N ARG A 266 4.67 -15.58 -24.97
CA ARG A 266 6.05 -15.97 -25.32
C ARG A 266 6.38 -17.38 -24.86
N ILE A 267 5.92 -17.77 -23.67
CA ILE A 267 6.13 -19.13 -23.15
C ILE A 267 5.35 -20.15 -23.98
N LYS A 268 4.09 -19.87 -24.35
CA LYS A 268 3.26 -20.77 -25.17
C LYS A 268 3.69 -20.87 -26.63
N GLY A 269 4.31 -19.84 -27.18
CA GLY A 269 4.83 -19.84 -28.56
C GLY A 269 6.22 -20.46 -28.70
N GLU A 270 6.83 -20.89 -27.59
CA GLU A 270 8.13 -21.60 -27.54
C GLU A 270 7.96 -23.14 -27.49
N GLU A 271 6.74 -23.67 -27.46
CA GLU A 271 6.39 -25.09 -27.64
C GLU A 271 5.99 -25.40 -29.10
#